data_AF-A0A0E3KNR4-F1
#
_entry.id   AF-A0A0E3KNR4-F1
#
_cell.length_a   1.000
_cell.length_b   1.000
_cell.length_c   1.000
_cell.angle_alpha   90.00
_cell.angle_beta   90.00
_cell.angle_gamma   90.00
#
_symmetry.space_group_name_H-M   'P 1'
#
loop_
_entity.id
_entity.type
_entity.pdbx_description
1 polymer ?
#
loop_
_entity_poly.entity_id
_entity_poly.type
_entity_poly.pdbx_seq_one_letter_code
_entity_poly.pdbx_strand_id
1 'polypeptide(L)'
;MIRKAIAIFLLFLLLVPITYAEENITFSVPQKDYYFLVGEQAYIPLNITNSYNKDINGILGYTITQEINSGPIHFSSSNTKSTSFQISKGNTTVNLGFGSIDKPENLSVSLIFNYDDKGSKIVRLEDIRIHFVENESDKQNKVNPIQSSSQETSATQQITDPFTQQEQRIAQQEQQIQQIMQQMINQQYVVQTPQWVSQNNQLNQDISSLKEEMQKQIQKQQQMQQQFQQQIANNQDFQKANQELSGLGYDLTSLEVNPSSNNTGTFTVSYEKQNGDKASIQGEMSNGKIKSLQIDTAEGRQKLRDLLSQNSDFNKYLKKLQDDGFKEVNSTFSRENNTTTLQIQYENSKNETAQINAKFVNGSVEHVELVREQERNLYPIYCMGVLIPLLLGYIIYNRFSGKKEQRKLVRENIPLQERNFDYREEAGKLVEKAISLYEEKQFKDAYGTAAQALRLYLSYKYGLKREVTNSELINYLKSEGVEYAKFEKCLQLTSLVEFAKHTPDDGEFEEIIKTIKDAMKDGK
;
A
#
# COMPACT_ATOMS: atom_id res chain seq x y z
N MET A 1 5.87 -0.33 55.02
CA MET A 1 6.63 0.18 53.85
C MET A 1 5.98 -0.17 52.51
N ILE A 2 5.45 -1.39 52.33
CA ILE A 2 4.84 -1.86 51.07
C ILE A 2 3.64 -1.01 50.57
N ARG A 3 2.77 -0.54 51.47
CA ARG A 3 1.61 0.31 51.09
C ARG A 3 2.01 1.69 50.54
N LYS A 4 3.15 2.24 50.97
CA LYS A 4 3.67 3.51 50.43
C LYS A 4 4.38 3.29 49.08
N ALA A 5 5.03 2.15 48.89
CA ALA A 5 5.64 1.77 47.62
C ALA A 5 4.58 1.52 46.52
N ILE A 6 3.44 0.92 46.85
CA ILE A 6 2.34 0.70 45.89
C ILE A 6 1.69 2.02 45.46
N ALA A 7 1.50 2.96 46.39
CA ALA A 7 0.97 4.28 46.07
C ALA A 7 1.92 5.10 45.18
N ILE A 8 3.24 5.00 45.41
CA ILE A 8 4.26 5.64 44.58
C ILE A 8 4.33 4.99 43.19
N PHE A 9 4.16 3.67 43.10
CA PHE A 9 4.14 2.94 41.82
C PHE A 9 2.89 3.24 40.98
N LEU A 10 1.73 3.37 41.61
CA LEU A 10 0.49 3.81 40.95
C LEU A 10 0.54 5.27 40.49
N LEU A 11 1.20 6.14 41.25
CA LEU A 11 1.45 7.53 40.84
C LEU A 11 2.41 7.62 39.65
N PHE A 12 3.39 6.70 39.56
CA PHE A 12 4.31 6.61 38.42
C PHE A 12 3.63 6.11 37.14
N LEU A 13 2.61 5.26 37.26
CA LEU A 13 1.83 4.72 36.14
C LEU A 13 0.84 5.75 35.53
N LEU A 14 0.48 6.79 36.30
CA LEU A 14 -0.33 7.92 35.83
C LEU A 14 0.50 9.06 35.21
N LEU A 15 1.83 9.00 35.32
CA LEU A 15 2.76 9.97 34.75
C LEU A 15 3.42 9.46 33.47
N VAL A 16 3.00 8.30 32.92
CA VAL A 16 3.45 7.89 31.59
C VAL A 16 2.75 8.81 30.60
N PRO A 17 3.45 9.73 29.91
CA PRO A 17 2.82 10.53 28.88
C PRO A 17 2.27 9.55 27.84
N ILE A 18 0.95 9.56 27.63
CA ILE A 18 0.36 8.97 26.44
C ILE A 18 0.86 9.86 25.30
N THR A 19 1.99 9.47 24.71
CA THR A 19 2.42 10.02 23.43
C THR A 19 1.39 9.53 22.43
N TYR A 20 0.38 10.36 22.14
CA TYR A 20 -0.37 10.22 20.90
C TYR A 20 0.68 10.26 19.80
N ALA A 21 0.89 9.13 19.10
CA ALA A 21 1.70 9.13 17.90
C ALA A 21 1.06 10.16 16.98
N GLU A 22 1.78 11.22 16.65
CA GLU A 22 1.33 12.17 15.64
C GLU A 22 1.03 11.38 14.37
N GLU A 23 -0.21 11.48 13.88
CA GLU A 23 -0.60 10.85 12.62
C GLU A 23 0.31 11.43 11.52
N ASN A 24 1.14 10.56 10.95
CA ASN A 24 2.16 10.89 9.97
C ASN A 24 2.32 9.80 8.91
N ILE A 25 2.95 10.18 7.82
CA ILE A 25 3.48 9.25 6.82
C ILE A 25 4.97 9.16 7.05
N THR A 26 5.49 7.93 7.11
CA THR A 26 6.91 7.65 7.21
C THR A 26 7.35 6.87 5.98
N PHE A 27 8.35 7.37 5.28
CA PHE A 27 9.05 6.67 4.21
C PHE A 27 10.34 6.08 4.75
N SER A 28 10.67 4.87 4.35
CA SER A 28 11.94 4.24 4.69
C SER A 28 12.43 3.33 3.57
N VAL A 29 13.74 3.25 3.41
CA VAL A 29 14.39 2.25 2.54
C VAL A 29 15.41 1.48 3.36
N PRO A 30 15.62 0.18 3.08
CA PRO A 30 16.50 -0.66 3.90
C PRO A 30 17.99 -0.30 3.80
N GLN A 31 18.40 0.39 2.74
CA GLN A 31 19.79 0.75 2.48
C GLN A 31 19.86 2.16 1.90
N LYS A 32 20.96 2.87 2.15
CA LYS A 32 21.24 4.18 1.52
C LYS A 32 21.93 4.02 0.17
N ASP A 33 22.85 3.06 0.07
CA ASP A 33 23.66 2.79 -1.12
C ASP A 33 23.26 1.43 -1.69
N TYR A 34 22.79 1.40 -2.95
CA TYR A 34 22.36 0.21 -3.67
C TYR A 34 23.31 -0.09 -4.82
N TYR A 35 23.65 -1.35 -5.03
CA TYR A 35 24.56 -1.78 -6.09
C TYR A 35 23.87 -2.75 -7.07
N PHE A 36 23.92 -2.40 -8.35
CA PHE A 36 23.38 -3.19 -9.46
C PHE A 36 24.48 -3.46 -10.49
N LEU A 37 24.38 -4.56 -11.23
CA LEU A 37 25.27 -4.77 -12.37
C LEU A 37 24.91 -3.83 -13.51
N VAL A 38 25.91 -3.51 -14.32
CA VAL A 38 25.71 -2.88 -15.62
C VAL A 38 24.70 -3.70 -16.46
N GLY A 39 23.68 -3.05 -17.01
CA GLY A 39 22.57 -3.67 -17.74
C GLY A 39 21.46 -4.27 -16.86
N GLU A 40 21.63 -4.30 -15.54
CA GLU A 40 20.60 -4.74 -14.59
C GLU A 40 19.60 -3.60 -14.32
N GLN A 41 18.31 -3.94 -14.17
CA GLN A 41 17.28 -2.98 -13.83
C GLN A 41 17.33 -2.64 -12.34
N ALA A 42 17.54 -1.36 -12.01
CA ALA A 42 17.60 -0.89 -10.63
C ALA A 42 16.19 -0.76 -10.02
N TYR A 43 15.87 -1.63 -9.06
CA TYR A 43 14.64 -1.57 -8.27
C TYR A 43 14.94 -1.35 -6.79
N ILE A 44 14.31 -0.34 -6.19
CA ILE A 44 14.49 -0.01 -4.76
C ILE A 44 13.15 -0.13 -4.04
N PRO A 45 13.06 -0.95 -2.98
CA PRO A 45 11.85 -1.07 -2.19
C PRO A 45 11.71 0.12 -1.24
N LEU A 46 10.72 0.97 -1.50
CA LEU A 46 10.27 2.03 -0.60
C LEU A 46 9.21 1.47 0.35
N ASN A 47 9.54 1.38 1.63
CA ASN A 47 8.62 1.01 2.69
C ASN A 47 7.92 2.27 3.21
N ILE A 48 6.59 2.26 3.18
CA ILE A 48 5.75 3.39 3.54
C ILE A 48 4.86 2.97 4.69
N THR A 49 4.90 3.72 5.77
CA THR A 49 4.01 3.57 6.91
C THR A 49 3.06 4.76 6.95
N ASN A 50 1.78 4.51 6.74
CA ASN A 50 0.73 5.49 6.94
C ASN A 50 0.04 5.23 8.28
N SER A 51 0.30 6.11 9.24
CA SER A 51 -0.33 6.05 10.57
C SER A 51 -1.66 6.81 10.65
N TYR A 52 -2.07 7.50 9.58
CA TYR A 52 -3.43 8.02 9.46
C TYR A 52 -4.43 6.87 9.36
N ASN A 53 -5.63 7.07 9.88
CA ASN A 53 -6.71 6.09 9.82
C ASN A 53 -7.44 6.05 8.46
N LYS A 54 -6.84 6.61 7.42
CA LYS A 54 -7.39 6.78 6.07
C LYS A 54 -6.27 6.74 5.02
N ASP A 55 -6.65 6.52 3.78
CA ASP A 55 -5.73 6.64 2.65
C ASP A 55 -5.35 8.11 2.40
N ILE A 56 -4.10 8.34 2.01
CA ILE A 56 -3.56 9.68 1.76
C ILE A 56 -3.14 9.79 0.29
N ASN A 57 -3.81 10.67 -0.43
CA ASN A 57 -3.47 11.01 -1.80
C ASN A 57 -2.46 12.15 -1.82
N GLY A 58 -1.45 12.02 -2.67
CA GLY A 58 -0.45 13.05 -2.85
C GLY A 58 0.26 12.94 -4.18
N ILE A 59 1.31 13.74 -4.32
CA ILE A 59 2.22 13.71 -5.46
C ILE A 59 3.53 13.15 -4.97
N LEU A 60 3.89 11.97 -5.47
CA LEU A 60 5.22 11.42 -5.31
C LEU A 60 6.05 11.90 -6.49
N GLY A 61 7.19 12.52 -6.22
CA GLY A 61 8.19 12.71 -7.25
C GLY A 61 9.58 12.42 -6.76
N TYR A 62 10.43 12.15 -7.73
CA TYR A 62 11.80 11.79 -7.51
C TYR A 62 12.67 12.52 -8.53
N THR A 63 13.85 12.93 -8.07
CA THR A 63 14.88 13.53 -8.92
C THR A 63 16.07 12.60 -8.94
N ILE A 64 16.42 12.14 -10.14
CA ILE A 64 17.61 11.34 -10.38
C ILE A 64 18.71 12.29 -10.80
N THR A 65 19.76 12.40 -9.99
CA THR A 65 20.95 13.19 -10.24
C THR A 65 22.11 12.26 -10.55
N GLN A 66 22.62 12.34 -11.77
CA GLN A 66 23.83 11.67 -12.20
C GLN A 66 25.04 12.53 -11.83
N GLU A 67 25.97 12.00 -11.03
CA GLU A 67 27.21 12.69 -10.72
C GLU A 67 28.31 12.28 -11.71
N ILE A 68 28.82 13.26 -12.44
CA ILE A 68 29.94 13.10 -13.37
C ILE A 68 31.18 13.69 -12.69
N ASN A 69 32.00 12.79 -12.15
CA ASN A 69 33.26 13.14 -11.51
C ASN A 69 34.42 12.91 -12.48
N SER A 70 35.15 13.97 -12.82
CA SER A 70 36.29 13.88 -13.72
C SER A 70 37.37 14.87 -13.28
N GLY A 71 38.24 14.41 -12.38
CA GLY A 71 39.33 15.21 -11.82
C GLY A 71 38.83 16.37 -10.95
N PRO A 72 39.30 17.63 -11.16
CA PRO A 72 38.94 18.77 -10.30
C PRO A 72 37.54 19.33 -10.57
N ILE A 73 36.79 18.77 -11.53
CA ILE A 73 35.47 19.25 -11.94
C ILE A 73 34.41 18.21 -11.60
N HIS A 74 33.47 18.62 -10.75
CA HIS A 74 32.27 17.88 -10.39
C HIS A 74 31.09 18.50 -11.14
N PHE A 75 30.42 17.74 -12.01
CA PHE A 75 29.19 18.15 -12.66
C PHE A 75 28.07 17.15 -12.34
N SER A 76 26.84 17.61 -12.29
CA SER A 76 25.68 16.75 -12.06
C SER A 76 24.54 17.07 -13.03
N SER A 77 23.98 16.03 -13.65
CA SER A 77 22.79 16.13 -14.50
C SER A 77 21.59 15.58 -13.75
N SER A 78 20.48 16.31 -13.67
CA SER A 78 19.31 15.90 -12.90
C SER A 78 18.07 15.77 -13.78
N ASN A 79 17.25 14.75 -13.52
CA ASN A 79 15.95 14.55 -14.16
C ASN A 79 14.89 14.32 -13.08
N THR A 80 13.81 15.09 -13.14
CA THR A 80 12.73 15.06 -12.15
C THR A 80 11.47 14.47 -12.76
N LYS A 81 10.84 13.55 -12.04
CA LYS A 81 9.55 12.95 -12.39
C LYS A 81 8.59 13.13 -11.23
N SER A 82 7.33 13.44 -11.53
CA SER A 82 6.25 13.52 -10.55
C SER A 82 5.05 12.70 -11.04
N THR A 83 4.35 12.07 -10.10
CA THR A 83 3.15 11.29 -10.38
C THR A 83 2.19 11.35 -9.21
N SER A 84 0.89 11.29 -9.48
CA SER A 84 -0.11 11.10 -8.44
C SER A 84 0.10 9.74 -7.78
N PHE A 85 0.09 9.71 -6.45
CA PHE A 85 0.42 8.53 -5.67
C PHE A 85 -0.47 8.45 -4.43
N GLN A 86 -1.15 7.32 -4.26
CA GLN A 86 -2.03 7.04 -3.13
C GLN A 86 -1.30 6.12 -2.14
N ILE A 87 -1.26 6.53 -0.88
CA ILE A 87 -0.69 5.74 0.21
C ILE A 87 -1.83 5.16 1.03
N SER A 88 -2.03 3.85 0.93
CA SER A 88 -3.02 3.15 1.72
C SER A 88 -2.67 3.16 3.21
N LYS A 89 -3.69 3.12 4.07
CA LYS A 89 -3.52 2.97 5.52
C LYS A 89 -2.64 1.77 5.87
N GLY A 90 -1.76 1.95 6.86
CA GLY A 90 -0.87 0.89 7.36
C GLY A 90 0.46 0.84 6.62
N ASN A 91 1.06 -0.35 6.56
CA ASN A 91 2.38 -0.54 5.96
C ASN A 91 2.24 -1.03 4.51
N THR A 92 2.89 -0.36 3.59
CA THR A 92 2.97 -0.76 2.17
C THR A 92 4.42 -0.72 1.71
N THR A 93 4.75 -1.53 0.70
CA THR A 93 6.07 -1.49 0.06
C THR A 93 5.85 -1.32 -1.44
N VAL A 94 6.51 -0.31 -2.02
CA VAL A 94 6.47 -0.03 -3.46
C VAL A 94 7.88 -0.11 -4.02
N ASN A 95 8.04 -0.88 -5.12
CA ASN A 95 9.32 -0.98 -5.80
C ASN A 95 9.44 0.16 -6.82
N LEU A 96 10.39 1.06 -6.58
CA LEU A 96 10.70 2.16 -7.48
C LEU A 96 11.73 1.71 -8.51
N GLY A 97 11.40 1.82 -9.79
CA GLY A 97 12.30 1.47 -10.89
C GLY A 97 13.06 2.68 -11.42
N PHE A 98 14.39 2.58 -11.48
CA PHE A 98 15.28 3.67 -11.95
C PHE A 98 15.97 3.38 -13.29
N GLY A 99 15.58 2.29 -13.97
CA GLY A 99 16.18 1.91 -15.26
C GLY A 99 17.43 1.05 -15.12
N SER A 100 18.07 0.77 -16.25
CA SER A 100 19.36 0.10 -16.35
C SER A 100 20.37 1.04 -17.00
N ILE A 101 21.65 0.90 -16.65
CA ILE A 101 22.76 1.65 -17.27
C ILE A 101 23.78 0.66 -17.82
N ASP A 102 24.25 0.90 -19.05
CA ASP A 102 25.16 0.01 -19.80
C ASP A 102 26.65 0.28 -19.55
N LYS A 103 26.98 1.10 -18.55
CA LYS A 103 28.34 1.42 -18.10
C LYS A 103 28.37 1.69 -16.58
N PRO A 104 29.53 1.56 -15.91
CA PRO A 104 29.64 1.91 -14.50
C PRO A 104 29.29 3.37 -14.24
N GLU A 105 28.38 3.61 -13.28
CA GLU A 105 27.86 4.95 -13.03
C GLU A 105 27.24 5.08 -11.63
N ASN A 106 27.26 6.29 -11.08
CA ASN A 106 26.65 6.63 -9.81
C ASN A 106 25.48 7.60 -10.00
N LEU A 107 24.32 7.24 -9.44
CA LEU A 107 23.16 8.10 -9.37
C LEU A 107 22.85 8.44 -7.91
N SER A 108 22.36 9.65 -7.68
CA SER A 108 21.74 10.09 -6.44
C SER A 108 20.27 10.33 -6.70
N VAL A 109 19.38 9.74 -5.90
CA VAL A 109 17.94 9.87 -6.04
C VAL A 109 17.38 10.60 -4.83
N SER A 110 16.83 11.78 -5.07
CA SER A 110 16.05 12.54 -4.10
C SER A 110 14.58 12.18 -4.25
N LEU A 111 13.86 11.98 -3.14
CA LEU A 111 12.47 11.53 -3.16
C LEU A 111 11.59 12.38 -2.24
N ILE A 112 10.52 12.92 -2.81
CA ILE A 112 9.63 13.88 -2.16
C ILE A 112 8.18 13.45 -2.38
N PHE A 113 7.42 13.38 -1.29
CA PHE A 113 5.97 13.17 -1.34
C PHE A 113 5.24 14.34 -0.71
N ASN A 114 4.35 14.95 -1.49
CA ASN A 114 3.52 16.08 -1.07
C ASN A 114 2.08 15.64 -0.92
N TYR A 115 1.43 16.00 0.18
CA TYR A 115 0.02 15.69 0.41
C TYR A 115 -0.64 16.75 1.30
N ASP A 116 -1.96 16.80 1.27
CA ASP A 116 -2.74 17.70 2.12
C ASP A 116 -3.54 16.87 3.12
N ASP A 117 -3.29 17.10 4.41
CA ASP A 117 -4.13 16.60 5.49
C ASP A 117 -4.11 17.58 6.65
N LYS A 118 -5.18 18.40 6.74
CA LYS A 118 -5.30 19.52 7.70
C LYS A 118 -4.16 20.55 7.55
N GLY A 119 -3.62 20.69 6.34
CA GLY A 119 -2.44 21.47 6.05
C GLY A 119 -1.56 20.76 5.03
N SER A 120 -0.81 21.55 4.24
CA SER A 120 0.14 21.02 3.27
C SER A 120 1.33 20.40 4.00
N LYS A 121 1.53 19.11 3.80
CA LYS A 121 2.58 18.30 4.42
C LYS A 121 3.49 17.71 3.37
N ILE A 122 4.76 17.53 3.75
CA ILE A 122 5.80 16.99 2.88
C ILE A 122 6.61 15.92 3.59
N VAL A 123 6.92 14.84 2.87
CA VAL A 123 7.88 13.82 3.29
C VAL A 123 9.07 13.91 2.34
N ARG A 124 10.25 14.25 2.85
CA ARG A 124 11.50 14.30 2.07
C ARG A 124 12.45 13.23 2.56
N LEU A 125 12.63 12.17 1.79
CA LEU A 125 13.60 11.13 2.12
C LEU A 125 15.01 11.64 1.80
N GLU A 126 16.00 11.26 2.60
CA GLU A 126 17.39 11.51 2.26
C GLU A 126 17.76 10.88 0.91
N ASP A 127 18.75 11.46 0.25
CA ASP A 127 19.23 11.00 -1.05
C ASP A 127 19.72 9.55 -0.99
N ILE A 128 19.17 8.73 -1.88
CA ILE A 128 19.53 7.32 -2.09
C ILE A 128 20.61 7.26 -3.16
N ARG A 129 21.69 6.52 -2.93
CA ARG A 129 22.74 6.31 -3.93
C ARG A 129 22.56 4.99 -4.65
N ILE A 130 22.72 5.02 -5.96
CA ILE A 130 22.65 3.86 -6.84
C ILE A 130 23.97 3.76 -7.59
N HIS A 131 24.61 2.59 -7.49
CA HIS A 131 25.90 2.29 -8.10
C HIS A 131 25.72 1.18 -9.12
N PHE A 132 26.00 1.47 -10.39
CA PHE A 132 26.13 0.45 -11.42
C PHE A 132 27.59 0.00 -11.49
N VAL A 133 27.83 -1.29 -11.28
CA VAL A 133 29.19 -1.88 -11.24
C VAL A 133 29.34 -2.98 -12.27
N GLU A 134 30.55 -3.17 -12.78
CA GLU A 134 30.84 -4.21 -13.79
C GLU A 134 30.89 -5.63 -13.20
N ASN A 135 31.43 -5.76 -11.98
CA ASN A 135 31.62 -7.07 -11.35
C ASN A 135 30.75 -7.22 -10.10
N GLU A 136 30.24 -8.44 -9.88
CA GLU A 136 29.51 -8.80 -8.66
C GLU A 136 30.33 -8.57 -7.38
N SER A 137 31.66 -8.74 -7.45
CA SER A 137 32.57 -8.50 -6.32
C SER A 137 32.59 -7.05 -5.83
N ASP A 138 32.14 -6.11 -6.66
CA ASP A 138 32.14 -4.68 -6.36
C ASP A 138 30.83 -4.24 -5.70
N LYS A 139 29.83 -5.13 -5.58
CA LYS A 139 28.58 -4.85 -4.85
C LYS A 139 28.86 -4.78 -3.35
N GLN A 140 28.75 -3.58 -2.78
CA GLN A 140 28.95 -3.33 -1.35
C GLN A 140 27.64 -3.03 -0.61
N ASN A 141 26.59 -3.81 -0.89
CA ASN A 141 25.30 -3.66 -0.24
C ASN A 141 25.45 -3.81 1.30
N LYS A 142 25.16 -2.73 2.04
CA LYS A 142 25.18 -2.69 3.50
C LYS A 142 23.81 -2.27 4.02
N VAL A 143 23.34 -2.95 5.05
CA VAL A 143 22.11 -2.57 5.76
C VAL A 143 22.37 -1.26 6.50
N ASN A 144 21.88 -0.16 5.92
CA ASN A 144 21.96 1.18 6.48
C ASN A 144 20.64 1.91 6.15
N PRO A 145 19.57 1.62 6.90
CA PRO A 145 18.24 2.13 6.57
C PRO A 145 18.17 3.64 6.79
N ILE A 146 17.54 4.33 5.86
CA ILE A 146 17.18 5.74 5.99
C ILE A 146 15.66 5.85 6.08
N GLN A 147 15.19 6.82 6.85
CA GLN A 147 13.76 7.08 7.03
C GLN A 147 13.48 8.57 7.13
N SER A 148 12.27 8.97 6.75
CA SER A 148 11.79 10.34 6.86
C SER A 148 10.29 10.35 7.12
N SER A 149 9.83 11.32 7.89
CA SER A 149 8.42 11.48 8.26
C SER A 149 7.87 12.84 7.80
N SER A 150 6.56 12.97 7.82
CA SER A 150 5.84 14.18 7.45
C SER A 150 6.29 15.43 8.21
N GLN A 151 6.40 16.54 7.48
CA GLN A 151 6.71 17.88 7.99
C GLN A 151 5.67 18.87 7.47
N GLU A 152 5.23 19.80 8.32
CA GLU A 152 4.34 20.91 7.93
C GLU A 152 5.08 21.90 7.01
N THR A 153 4.39 22.42 5.99
CA THR A 153 4.93 23.49 5.13
C THR A 153 4.44 24.87 5.59
N SER A 154 5.37 25.79 5.85
CA SER A 154 5.05 27.14 6.34
C SER A 154 4.30 27.96 5.28
N ALA A 155 3.21 28.62 5.68
CA ALA A 155 2.18 29.30 4.87
C ALA A 155 2.61 30.52 4.00
N THR A 156 3.89 30.66 3.62
CA THR A 156 4.38 31.82 2.84
C THR A 156 4.79 31.49 1.40
N GLN A 157 4.57 30.27 0.93
CA GLN A 157 4.85 29.91 -0.46
C GLN A 157 3.54 29.65 -1.19
N GLN A 158 3.24 30.49 -2.17
CA GLN A 158 2.14 30.30 -3.13
C GLN A 158 2.14 28.86 -3.63
N ILE A 159 0.94 28.30 -3.75
CA ILE A 159 0.63 26.99 -4.35
C ILE A 159 1.21 26.94 -5.76
N THR A 160 2.48 26.58 -5.83
CA THR A 160 3.23 26.23 -7.02
C THR A 160 3.74 24.85 -6.68
N ASP A 161 3.50 23.88 -7.54
CA ASP A 161 4.03 22.53 -7.37
C ASP A 161 5.53 22.63 -6.97
N PRO A 162 5.96 22.05 -5.83
CA PRO A 162 7.36 22.05 -5.42
C PRO A 162 8.29 21.51 -6.50
N PHE A 163 7.77 20.70 -7.43
CA PHE A 163 8.48 20.25 -8.61
C PHE A 163 8.68 21.36 -9.64
N THR A 164 7.73 22.27 -9.86
CA THR A 164 7.95 23.47 -10.69
C THR A 164 8.98 24.42 -10.08
N GLN A 165 8.99 24.58 -8.76
CA GLN A 165 10.04 25.36 -8.08
C GLN A 165 11.40 24.67 -8.11
N GLN A 166 11.45 23.33 -7.99
CA GLN A 166 12.67 22.56 -8.08
C GLN A 166 13.22 22.53 -9.51
N GLU A 167 12.36 22.40 -10.52
CA GLU A 167 12.69 22.47 -11.94
C GLU A 167 13.14 23.88 -12.34
N GLN A 168 12.51 24.93 -11.81
CA GLN A 168 13.02 26.30 -11.96
C GLN A 168 14.38 26.49 -11.28
N ARG A 169 14.62 25.89 -10.11
CA ARG A 169 15.94 25.92 -9.46
C ARG A 169 16.98 25.12 -10.22
N ILE A 170 16.63 23.98 -10.79
CA ILE A 170 17.52 23.17 -11.63
C ILE A 170 17.82 23.93 -12.92
N ALA A 171 16.83 24.50 -13.59
CA ALA A 171 17.03 25.35 -14.77
C ALA A 171 17.87 26.59 -14.45
N GLN A 172 17.68 27.22 -13.28
CA GLN A 172 18.55 28.30 -12.80
C GLN A 172 19.96 27.82 -12.47
N GLN A 173 20.11 26.62 -11.91
CA GLN A 173 21.41 26.02 -11.61
C GLN A 173 22.14 25.65 -12.89
N GLU A 174 21.44 25.10 -13.90
CA GLU A 174 21.97 24.87 -15.24
C GLU A 174 22.36 26.18 -15.92
N GLN A 175 21.54 27.23 -15.80
CA GLN A 175 21.90 28.57 -16.29
C GLN A 175 23.10 29.16 -15.54
N GLN A 176 23.19 28.98 -14.22
CA GLN A 176 24.36 29.38 -13.43
C GLN A 176 25.60 28.58 -13.82
N ILE A 177 25.48 27.28 -14.06
CA ILE A 177 26.57 26.43 -14.54
C ILE A 177 27.00 26.90 -15.93
N GLN A 178 26.07 27.22 -16.83
CA GLN A 178 26.37 27.82 -18.13
C GLN A 178 27.08 29.18 -17.96
N GLN A 179 26.65 30.03 -17.01
CA GLN A 179 27.30 31.31 -16.72
C GLN A 179 28.69 31.15 -16.09
N ILE A 180 28.88 30.20 -15.17
CA ILE A 180 30.18 29.86 -14.56
C ILE A 180 31.11 29.31 -15.63
N MET A 181 30.61 28.47 -16.53
CA MET A 181 31.34 27.95 -17.68
C MET A 181 31.72 29.09 -18.64
N GLN A 182 30.84 30.07 -18.83
CA GLN A 182 31.09 31.27 -19.66
C GLN A 182 32.05 32.27 -18.99
N GLN A 183 32.04 32.40 -17.66
CA GLN A 183 33.02 33.16 -16.89
C GLN A 183 34.40 32.50 -16.91
N MET A 184 34.49 31.17 -16.82
CA MET A 184 35.75 30.44 -16.98
C MET A 184 36.32 30.59 -18.39
N ILE A 185 35.46 30.62 -19.42
CA ILE A 185 35.85 30.94 -20.80
C ILE A 185 36.41 32.38 -20.91
N ASN A 186 35.80 33.35 -20.23
CA ASN A 186 36.22 34.75 -20.30
C ASN A 186 37.45 35.09 -19.44
N GLN A 187 37.78 34.30 -18.40
CA GLN A 187 38.97 34.52 -17.58
C GLN A 187 40.27 33.97 -18.20
N GLN A 188 40.21 33.34 -19.38
CA GLN A 188 41.39 32.80 -20.07
C GLN A 188 42.32 33.88 -20.66
N TYR A 189 42.05 35.17 -20.41
CA TYR A 189 42.84 36.31 -20.88
C TYR A 189 43.25 37.29 -19.76
N VAL A 190 43.90 36.85 -18.68
CA VAL A 190 44.67 37.81 -17.84
C VAL A 190 45.98 37.21 -17.28
N VAL A 191 47.09 37.62 -17.93
CA VAL A 191 48.49 37.82 -17.47
C VAL A 191 49.30 36.63 -16.90
N GLN A 192 50.40 36.35 -17.60
CA GLN A 192 51.38 35.28 -17.41
C GLN A 192 52.44 35.63 -16.33
N THR A 193 52.79 34.65 -15.49
CA THR A 193 54.12 34.57 -14.87
C THR A 193 54.75 33.18 -15.13
N PRO A 194 56.07 33.07 -15.40
CA PRO A 194 56.65 31.86 -16.01
C PRO A 194 56.77 30.62 -15.10
N GLN A 195 56.57 30.73 -13.79
CA GLN A 195 56.78 29.61 -12.85
C GLN A 195 55.59 28.64 -12.71
N TRP A 196 54.41 28.97 -13.26
CA TRP A 196 53.18 28.17 -13.11
C TRP A 196 52.79 27.33 -14.35
N VAL A 197 53.59 27.33 -15.43
CA VAL A 197 53.21 26.75 -16.74
C VAL A 197 53.33 25.22 -16.79
N SER A 198 54.22 24.59 -16.01
CA SER A 198 54.53 23.17 -16.17
C SER A 198 53.55 22.20 -15.49
N GLN A 199 52.92 22.58 -14.38
CA GLN A 199 51.89 21.75 -13.72
C GLN A 199 50.47 22.02 -14.27
N ASN A 200 50.20 23.24 -14.75
CA ASN A 200 48.89 23.58 -15.32
C ASN A 200 48.65 23.01 -16.71
N ASN A 201 49.68 22.68 -17.50
CA ASN A 201 49.49 22.19 -18.86
C ASN A 201 48.85 20.78 -18.94
N GLN A 202 49.09 19.90 -17.97
CA GLN A 202 48.39 18.60 -17.90
C GLN A 202 46.95 18.77 -17.41
N LEU A 203 46.74 19.58 -16.36
CA LEU A 203 45.40 19.85 -15.82
C LEU A 203 44.49 20.59 -16.84
N ASN A 204 45.03 21.52 -17.62
CA ASN A 204 44.27 22.22 -18.68
C ASN A 204 43.91 21.29 -19.84
N GLN A 205 44.76 20.31 -20.17
CA GLN A 205 44.45 19.34 -21.22
C GLN A 205 43.33 18.39 -20.79
N ASP A 206 43.37 17.91 -19.54
CA ASP A 206 42.33 17.03 -18.98
C ASP A 206 40.98 17.73 -18.75
N ILE A 207 40.99 19.01 -18.38
CA ILE A 207 39.76 19.83 -18.27
C ILE A 207 39.16 20.12 -19.64
N SER A 208 39.99 20.31 -20.66
CA SER A 208 39.52 20.58 -22.03
C SER A 208 38.89 19.34 -22.66
N SER A 209 39.52 18.17 -22.52
CA SER A 209 38.99 16.90 -23.03
C SER A 209 37.71 16.49 -22.31
N LEU A 210 37.65 16.66 -20.99
CA LEU A 210 36.43 16.45 -20.20
C LEU A 210 35.30 17.38 -20.62
N LYS A 211 35.59 18.67 -20.79
CA LYS A 211 34.61 19.65 -21.26
C LYS A 211 34.05 19.24 -22.63
N GLU A 212 34.92 18.79 -23.52
CA GLU A 212 34.52 18.30 -24.84
C GLU A 212 33.65 17.04 -24.74
N GLU A 213 33.99 16.10 -23.84
CA GLU A 213 33.21 14.89 -23.61
C GLU A 213 31.83 15.20 -23.00
N MET A 214 31.77 16.11 -22.03
CA MET A 214 30.52 16.56 -21.42
C MET A 214 29.62 17.28 -22.45
N GLN A 215 30.18 18.18 -23.25
CA GLN A 215 29.45 18.81 -24.35
C GLN A 215 28.93 17.78 -25.35
N LYS A 216 29.74 16.77 -25.68
CA LYS A 216 29.32 15.66 -26.53
C LYS A 216 28.20 14.83 -25.90
N GLN A 217 28.23 14.57 -24.60
CA GLN A 217 27.17 13.82 -23.92
C GLN A 217 25.86 14.61 -23.88
N ILE A 218 25.90 15.90 -23.52
CA ILE A 218 24.72 16.77 -23.52
C ILE A 218 24.14 16.87 -24.94
N GLN A 219 24.98 17.10 -25.95
CA GLN A 219 24.54 17.12 -27.35
C GLN A 219 23.94 15.78 -27.76
N LYS A 220 24.56 14.65 -27.39
CA LYS A 220 24.05 13.31 -27.70
C LYS A 220 22.68 13.06 -27.06
N GLN A 221 22.48 13.52 -25.83
CA GLN A 221 21.19 13.39 -25.14
C GLN A 221 20.11 14.29 -25.77
N GLN A 222 20.43 15.55 -26.06
CA GLN A 222 19.52 16.45 -26.79
C GLN A 222 19.18 15.91 -28.18
N GLN A 223 20.17 15.39 -28.90
CA GLN A 223 19.98 14.77 -30.20
C GLN A 223 19.11 13.51 -30.10
N MET A 224 19.29 12.70 -29.06
CA MET A 224 18.46 11.52 -28.80
C MET A 224 16.99 11.92 -28.55
N GLN A 225 16.74 12.94 -27.72
CA GLN A 225 15.39 13.45 -27.47
C GLN A 225 14.75 13.97 -28.76
N GLN A 226 15.47 14.77 -29.55
CA GLN A 226 14.99 15.29 -30.83
C GLN A 226 14.69 14.17 -31.84
N GLN A 227 15.58 13.18 -31.97
CA GLN A 227 15.38 12.03 -32.86
C GLN A 227 14.17 11.22 -32.42
N PHE A 228 14.02 10.94 -31.13
CA PHE A 228 12.88 10.20 -30.61
C PHE A 228 11.57 10.96 -30.82
N GLN A 229 11.56 12.28 -30.58
CA GLN A 229 10.42 13.14 -30.89
C GLN A 229 10.05 13.09 -32.39
N GLN A 230 11.03 13.09 -33.30
CA GLN A 230 10.79 12.92 -34.73
C GLN A 230 10.22 11.54 -35.07
N GLN A 231 10.68 10.48 -34.41
CA GLN A 231 10.12 9.13 -34.59
C GLN A 231 8.65 9.06 -34.15
N ILE A 232 8.31 9.71 -33.03
CA ILE A 232 6.91 9.82 -32.57
C ILE A 232 6.08 10.58 -33.61
N ALA A 233 6.54 11.75 -34.05
CA ALA A 233 5.82 12.58 -35.02
C ALA A 233 5.61 11.88 -36.38
N ASN A 234 6.52 11.01 -36.79
CA ASN A 234 6.43 10.23 -38.02
C ASN A 234 5.67 8.91 -37.87
N ASN A 235 5.28 8.53 -36.65
CA ASN A 235 4.58 7.28 -36.41
C ASN A 235 3.10 7.39 -36.83
N GLN A 236 2.62 6.43 -37.62
CA GLN A 236 1.25 6.45 -38.16
C GLN A 236 0.16 6.37 -37.09
N ASP A 237 0.37 5.61 -36.02
CA ASP A 237 -0.63 5.45 -34.96
C ASP A 237 -0.74 6.74 -34.13
N PHE A 238 0.39 7.38 -33.85
CA PHE A 238 0.42 8.70 -33.23
C PHE A 238 -0.23 9.77 -34.12
N GLN A 239 0.07 9.79 -35.43
CA GLN A 239 -0.54 10.76 -36.35
C GLN A 239 -2.06 10.66 -36.40
N LYS A 240 -2.61 9.44 -36.42
CA LYS A 240 -4.06 9.22 -36.37
C LYS A 240 -4.66 9.76 -35.07
N ALA A 241 -4.06 9.44 -33.93
CA ALA A 241 -4.52 9.91 -32.62
C ALA A 241 -4.46 11.44 -32.50
N ASN A 242 -3.37 12.05 -32.99
CA ASN A 242 -3.21 13.50 -33.00
C ASN A 242 -4.24 14.20 -33.92
N GLN A 243 -4.53 13.60 -35.09
CA GLN A 243 -5.58 14.10 -36.00
C GLN A 243 -6.97 13.99 -35.40
N GLU A 244 -7.26 12.91 -34.67
CA GLU A 244 -8.53 12.73 -33.97
C GLU A 244 -8.74 13.84 -32.92
N LEU A 245 -7.73 14.11 -32.08
CA LEU A 245 -7.80 15.18 -31.08
C LEU A 245 -7.92 16.56 -31.72
N SER A 246 -7.13 16.84 -32.77
CA SER A 246 -7.21 18.09 -33.51
C SER A 246 -8.61 18.29 -34.12
N GLY A 247 -9.21 17.22 -34.66
CA GLY A 247 -10.57 17.23 -35.20
C GLY A 247 -11.65 17.48 -34.15
N LEU A 248 -11.39 17.13 -32.89
CA LEU A 248 -12.23 17.44 -31.74
C LEU A 248 -12.02 18.88 -31.21
N GLY A 249 -11.06 19.63 -31.76
CA GLY A 249 -10.76 21.01 -31.39
C GLY A 249 -9.76 21.16 -30.24
N TYR A 250 -8.98 20.11 -29.95
CA TYR A 250 -7.89 20.15 -28.98
C TYR A 250 -6.61 20.70 -29.61
N ASP A 251 -6.00 21.70 -28.97
CA ASP A 251 -4.71 22.26 -29.35
C ASP A 251 -3.59 21.63 -28.52
N LEU A 252 -2.46 21.32 -29.16
CA LEU A 252 -1.30 20.72 -28.49
C LEU A 252 -0.62 21.74 -27.57
N THR A 253 -0.45 21.40 -26.29
CA THR A 253 0.15 22.27 -25.26
C THR A 253 1.56 21.87 -24.90
N SER A 254 1.83 20.57 -24.76
CA SER A 254 3.15 20.04 -24.42
C SER A 254 3.39 18.65 -24.98
N LEU A 255 4.67 18.33 -25.18
CA LEU A 255 5.16 17.00 -25.51
C LEU A 255 6.35 16.68 -24.61
N GLU A 256 6.14 15.70 -23.76
CA GLU A 256 7.16 15.16 -22.86
C GLU A 256 7.63 13.82 -23.40
N VAL A 257 8.95 13.64 -23.47
CA VAL A 257 9.56 12.41 -23.98
C VAL A 257 10.60 11.90 -23.00
N ASN A 258 10.63 10.59 -22.82
CA ASN A 258 11.59 9.88 -21.99
C ASN A 258 12.23 8.74 -22.80
N PRO A 259 13.19 9.05 -23.69
CA PRO A 259 13.88 8.07 -24.52
C PRO A 259 14.87 7.24 -23.70
N SER A 260 14.83 5.92 -23.87
CA SER A 260 15.93 5.01 -23.50
C SER A 260 16.92 4.84 -24.66
N SER A 261 16.46 5.06 -25.89
CA SER A 261 17.28 5.15 -27.10
C SER A 261 16.64 6.13 -28.09
N ASN A 262 17.24 6.31 -29.27
CA ASN A 262 16.68 7.17 -30.31
C ASN A 262 15.33 6.69 -30.89
N ASN A 263 14.90 5.45 -30.61
CA ASN A 263 13.69 4.85 -31.15
C ASN A 263 12.87 4.07 -30.11
N THR A 264 13.25 4.16 -28.83
CA THR A 264 12.63 3.41 -27.73
C THR A 264 12.50 4.32 -26.52
N GLY A 265 11.34 4.30 -25.88
CA GLY A 265 11.05 5.14 -24.74
C GLY A 265 9.55 5.35 -24.52
N THR A 266 9.23 6.27 -23.63
CA THR A 266 7.85 6.66 -23.31
C THR A 266 7.61 8.11 -23.67
N PHE A 267 6.37 8.47 -23.95
CA PHE A 267 5.99 9.85 -24.25
C PHE A 267 4.60 10.18 -23.72
N THR A 268 4.40 11.45 -23.37
CA THR A 268 3.13 12.03 -22.97
C THR A 268 2.93 13.31 -23.76
N VAL A 269 1.78 13.44 -24.41
CA VAL A 269 1.40 14.62 -25.18
C VAL A 269 0.15 15.20 -24.56
N SER A 270 0.21 16.45 -24.15
CA SER A 270 -0.92 17.14 -23.53
C SER A 270 -1.58 18.07 -24.52
N TYR A 271 -2.91 18.17 -24.41
CA TYR A 271 -3.75 19.02 -25.24
C TYR A 271 -4.77 19.75 -24.39
N GLU A 272 -5.19 20.91 -24.87
CA GLU A 272 -6.20 21.74 -24.23
C GLU A 272 -7.10 22.40 -25.28
N LYS A 273 -8.38 22.52 -24.96
CA LYS A 273 -9.36 23.28 -25.74
C LYS A 273 -9.46 24.71 -25.24
N GLN A 274 -10.01 25.59 -26.07
CA GLN A 274 -10.31 26.97 -25.69
C GLN A 274 -11.26 27.10 -24.48
N ASN A 275 -12.10 26.09 -24.21
CA ASN A 275 -13.00 26.06 -23.06
C ASN A 275 -12.34 25.53 -21.76
N GLY A 276 -11.05 25.15 -21.81
CA GLY A 276 -10.29 24.59 -20.69
C GLY A 276 -10.35 23.06 -20.57
N ASP A 277 -11.07 22.36 -21.45
CA ASP A 277 -11.07 20.90 -21.46
C ASP A 277 -9.68 20.37 -21.86
N LYS A 278 -9.19 19.38 -21.12
CA LYS A 278 -7.86 18.79 -21.33
C LYS A 278 -7.95 17.38 -21.88
N ALA A 279 -6.99 17.02 -22.72
CA ALA A 279 -6.77 15.68 -23.24
C ALA A 279 -5.30 15.31 -23.19
N SER A 280 -5.00 14.01 -23.23
CA SER A 280 -3.62 13.54 -23.34
C SER A 280 -3.49 12.28 -24.19
N ILE A 281 -2.34 12.13 -24.83
CA ILE A 281 -1.90 10.89 -25.47
C ILE A 281 -0.67 10.39 -24.71
N GLN A 282 -0.73 9.17 -24.20
CA GLN A 282 0.38 8.51 -23.52
C GLN A 282 0.76 7.27 -24.32
N GLY A 283 2.05 7.03 -24.52
CA GLY A 283 2.47 5.87 -25.27
C GLY A 283 3.88 5.38 -24.98
N GLU A 284 4.09 4.10 -25.28
CA GLU A 284 5.38 3.45 -25.23
C GLU A 284 5.79 3.04 -26.64
N MET A 285 7.00 3.40 -27.04
CA MET A 285 7.60 3.04 -28.31
C MET A 285 8.78 2.11 -28.06
N SER A 286 8.86 1.04 -28.85
CA SER A 286 9.99 0.10 -28.85
C SER A 286 10.41 -0.18 -30.28
N ASN A 287 11.70 0.05 -30.57
CA ASN A 287 12.29 -0.12 -31.90
C ASN A 287 11.51 0.61 -33.03
N GLY A 288 11.07 1.84 -32.77
CA GLY A 288 10.32 2.69 -33.71
C GLY A 288 8.85 2.32 -33.89
N LYS A 289 8.34 1.30 -33.18
CA LYS A 289 6.93 0.90 -33.21
C LYS A 289 6.26 1.21 -31.87
N ILE A 290 5.06 1.77 -31.92
CA ILE A 290 4.25 2.01 -30.72
C ILE A 290 3.72 0.65 -30.22
N LYS A 291 3.98 0.35 -28.95
CA LYS A 291 3.54 -0.86 -28.24
C LYS A 291 2.25 -0.61 -27.48
N SER A 292 2.12 0.56 -26.87
CA SER A 292 0.94 1.00 -26.16
C SER A 292 0.64 2.44 -26.54
N LEU A 293 -0.64 2.73 -26.77
CA LEU A 293 -1.14 4.08 -27.04
C LEU A 293 -2.45 4.26 -26.30
N GLN A 294 -2.49 5.23 -25.41
CA GLN A 294 -3.65 5.58 -24.60
C GLN A 294 -4.04 7.02 -24.91
N ILE A 295 -5.34 7.22 -25.12
CA ILE A 295 -5.92 8.54 -25.38
C ILE A 295 -6.94 8.79 -24.28
N ASP A 296 -6.76 9.88 -23.55
CA ASP A 296 -7.69 10.39 -22.55
C ASP A 296 -8.26 11.73 -23.03
N THR A 297 -9.60 11.83 -23.07
CA THR A 297 -10.32 13.04 -23.49
C THR A 297 -11.49 13.31 -22.56
N ALA A 298 -11.92 14.57 -22.49
CA ALA A 298 -13.10 14.94 -21.71
C ALA A 298 -14.36 14.21 -22.21
N GLU A 299 -14.55 14.11 -23.53
CA GLU A 299 -15.68 13.39 -24.13
C GLU A 299 -15.61 11.90 -23.89
N GLY A 300 -14.41 11.31 -23.92
CA GLY A 300 -14.19 9.90 -23.61
C GLY A 300 -14.59 9.58 -22.18
N ARG A 301 -14.20 10.43 -21.23
CA ARG A 301 -14.62 10.32 -19.81
C ARG A 301 -16.13 10.48 -19.66
N GLN A 302 -16.74 11.44 -20.36
CA GLN A 302 -18.19 11.64 -20.33
C GLN A 302 -18.95 10.44 -20.90
N LYS A 303 -18.50 9.87 -22.02
CA LYS A 303 -19.12 8.67 -22.60
C LYS A 303 -19.07 7.48 -21.64
N LEU A 304 -17.97 7.31 -20.91
CA LEU A 304 -17.86 6.27 -19.87
C LEU A 304 -18.81 6.54 -18.70
N ARG A 305 -18.96 7.80 -18.28
CA ARG A 305 -19.97 8.22 -17.29
C ARG A 305 -21.38 7.89 -17.77
N ASP A 306 -21.71 8.19 -19.02
CA ASP A 306 -23.04 7.92 -19.59
C ASP A 306 -23.33 6.42 -19.61
N LEU A 307 -22.36 5.59 -20.03
CA LEU A 307 -22.46 4.14 -19.98
C LEU A 307 -22.62 3.62 -18.54
N LEU A 308 -21.88 4.19 -17.59
CA LEU A 308 -21.98 3.84 -16.18
C LEU A 308 -23.35 4.21 -15.59
N SER A 309 -23.91 5.36 -16.00
CA SER A 309 -25.24 5.81 -15.57
C SER A 309 -26.38 4.90 -16.03
N GLN A 310 -26.16 4.07 -17.05
CA GLN A 310 -27.12 3.06 -17.51
C GLN A 310 -27.04 1.76 -16.68
N ASN A 311 -25.97 1.56 -15.90
CA ASN A 311 -25.79 0.36 -15.08
C ASN A 311 -26.63 0.43 -13.80
N SER A 312 -27.37 -0.64 -13.50
CA SER A 312 -28.27 -0.70 -12.34
C SER A 312 -27.53 -0.71 -11.00
N ASP A 313 -26.38 -1.37 -10.91
CA ASP A 313 -25.58 -1.45 -9.68
C ASP A 313 -24.96 -0.10 -9.36
N PHE A 314 -24.46 0.60 -10.37
CA PHE A 314 -23.98 1.98 -10.21
C PHE A 314 -25.06 2.89 -9.65
N ASN A 315 -26.26 2.90 -10.25
CA ASN A 315 -27.37 3.74 -9.77
C ASN A 315 -27.80 3.39 -8.34
N LYS A 316 -27.78 2.09 -8.00
CA LYS A 316 -28.06 1.62 -6.64
C LYS A 316 -27.05 2.15 -5.64
N TYR A 317 -25.75 2.09 -5.97
CA TYR A 317 -24.68 2.58 -5.09
C TYR A 317 -24.67 4.11 -5.00
N LEU A 318 -24.87 4.80 -6.11
CA LEU A 318 -24.97 6.25 -6.16
C LEU A 318 -26.12 6.75 -5.30
N LYS A 319 -27.31 6.15 -5.42
CA LYS A 319 -28.46 6.52 -4.59
C LYS A 319 -28.17 6.30 -3.11
N LYS A 320 -27.56 5.16 -2.76
CA LYS A 320 -27.16 4.86 -1.38
C LYS A 320 -26.18 5.90 -0.84
N LEU A 321 -25.23 6.37 -1.66
CA LEU A 321 -24.28 7.41 -1.27
C LEU A 321 -24.94 8.78 -1.11
N GLN A 322 -25.86 9.14 -2.01
CA GLN A 322 -26.63 10.37 -1.92
C GLN A 322 -27.50 10.41 -0.67
N ASP A 323 -28.19 9.31 -0.34
CA ASP A 323 -29.00 9.16 0.87
C ASP A 323 -28.14 9.31 2.15
N ASP A 324 -26.88 8.84 2.09
CA ASP A 324 -25.92 8.94 3.19
C ASP A 324 -25.15 10.29 3.22
N GLY A 325 -25.51 11.25 2.35
CA GLY A 325 -24.95 12.60 2.32
C GLY A 325 -23.57 12.73 1.66
N PHE A 326 -23.15 11.73 0.90
CA PHE A 326 -21.89 11.74 0.16
C PHE A 326 -22.02 12.54 -1.15
N LYS A 327 -20.96 13.28 -1.50
CA LYS A 327 -20.82 14.03 -2.73
C LYS A 327 -19.58 13.55 -3.49
N GLU A 328 -19.67 13.50 -4.80
CA GLU A 328 -18.51 13.19 -5.64
C GLU A 328 -17.46 14.28 -5.48
N VAL A 329 -16.22 13.87 -5.23
CA VAL A 329 -15.07 14.78 -5.04
C VAL A 329 -14.03 14.62 -6.14
N ASN A 330 -13.86 13.42 -6.69
CA ASN A 330 -12.89 13.15 -7.74
C ASN A 330 -13.25 11.89 -8.53
N SER A 331 -12.67 11.75 -9.72
CA SER A 331 -12.66 10.48 -10.44
C SER A 331 -11.37 10.26 -11.20
N THR A 332 -10.85 9.04 -11.13
CA THR A 332 -9.66 8.63 -11.86
C THR A 332 -10.04 7.58 -12.91
N PHE A 333 -9.29 7.59 -14.01
CA PHE A 333 -9.48 6.69 -15.14
C PHE A 333 -8.13 6.05 -15.46
N SER A 334 -8.13 4.75 -15.67
CA SER A 334 -6.97 4.03 -16.20
C SER A 334 -7.42 3.08 -17.30
N ARG A 335 -6.64 3.01 -18.39
CA ARG A 335 -6.92 2.10 -19.51
C ARG A 335 -5.74 1.16 -19.66
N GLU A 336 -6.01 -0.13 -19.62
CA GLU A 336 -5.03 -1.17 -19.87
C GLU A 336 -5.60 -2.14 -20.90
N ASN A 337 -5.00 -2.17 -22.09
CA ASN A 337 -5.50 -2.96 -23.23
C ASN A 337 -6.99 -2.64 -23.53
N ASN A 338 -7.84 -3.66 -23.50
CA ASN A 338 -9.29 -3.55 -23.72
C ASN A 338 -10.09 -3.28 -22.44
N THR A 339 -9.40 -3.10 -21.31
CA THR A 339 -10.02 -2.84 -20.00
C THR A 339 -9.86 -1.37 -19.66
N THR A 340 -10.95 -0.71 -19.28
CA THR A 340 -10.90 0.64 -18.70
C THR A 340 -11.44 0.55 -17.28
N THR A 341 -10.73 1.10 -16.30
CA THR A 341 -11.17 1.20 -14.92
C THR A 341 -11.49 2.65 -14.61
N LEU A 342 -12.67 2.89 -14.05
CA LEU A 342 -13.13 4.18 -13.57
C LEU A 342 -13.36 4.09 -12.07
N GLN A 343 -12.67 4.91 -11.31
CA GLN A 343 -12.81 5.01 -9.87
C GLN A 343 -13.39 6.38 -9.54
N ILE A 344 -14.56 6.40 -8.90
CA ILE A 344 -15.25 7.62 -8.50
C ILE A 344 -15.24 7.71 -6.99
N GLN A 345 -14.63 8.77 -6.47
CA GLN A 345 -14.49 9.02 -5.04
C GLN A 345 -15.58 9.97 -4.57
N TYR A 346 -16.15 9.64 -3.42
CA TYR A 346 -17.17 10.40 -2.75
C TYR A 346 -16.75 10.69 -1.32
N GLU A 347 -17.14 11.86 -0.83
CA GLU A 347 -16.90 12.31 0.55
C GLU A 347 -18.17 12.92 1.13
N ASN A 348 -18.44 12.69 2.41
CA ASN A 348 -19.55 13.33 3.11
C ASN A 348 -19.07 14.44 4.05
N SER A 349 -20.00 15.16 4.68
CA SER A 349 -19.68 16.25 5.62
C SER A 349 -18.94 15.80 6.90
N LYS A 350 -18.75 14.50 7.10
CA LYS A 350 -17.96 13.92 8.21
C LYS A 350 -16.56 13.50 7.75
N ASN A 351 -16.17 13.83 6.51
CA ASN A 351 -14.95 13.38 5.84
C ASN A 351 -14.82 11.86 5.73
N GLU A 352 -15.94 11.13 5.80
CA GLU A 352 -15.96 9.70 5.47
C GLU A 352 -15.83 9.57 3.95
N THR A 353 -15.00 8.63 3.50
CA THR A 353 -14.80 8.40 2.07
C THR A 353 -15.50 7.12 1.61
N ALA A 354 -16.03 7.17 0.40
CA ALA A 354 -16.58 6.03 -0.30
C ALA A 354 -16.17 6.06 -1.75
N GLN A 355 -16.07 4.89 -2.36
CA GLN A 355 -15.53 4.76 -3.71
C GLN A 355 -16.37 3.79 -4.51
N ILE A 356 -16.77 4.21 -5.71
CA ILE A 356 -17.35 3.31 -6.70
C ILE A 356 -16.29 2.98 -7.75
N ASN A 357 -15.92 1.70 -7.88
CA ASN A 357 -15.05 1.23 -8.94
C ASN A 357 -15.89 0.58 -10.03
N ALA A 358 -15.69 1.00 -11.26
CA ALA A 358 -16.32 0.45 -12.44
C ALA A 358 -15.27 -0.05 -13.41
N LYS A 359 -15.40 -1.31 -13.83
CA LYS A 359 -14.54 -1.94 -14.84
C LYS A 359 -15.32 -2.11 -16.13
N PHE A 360 -14.77 -1.58 -17.21
CA PHE A 360 -15.30 -1.69 -18.56
C PHE A 360 -14.42 -2.63 -19.37
N VAL A 361 -15.03 -3.61 -20.04
CA VAL A 361 -14.33 -4.49 -20.99
C VAL A 361 -14.97 -4.33 -22.35
N ASN A 362 -14.17 -4.03 -23.38
CA ASN A 362 -14.63 -3.75 -24.74
C ASN A 362 -15.74 -2.66 -24.79
N GLY A 363 -15.66 -1.67 -23.89
CA GLY A 363 -16.62 -0.57 -23.83
C GLY A 363 -17.96 -0.88 -23.17
N SER A 364 -18.12 -2.04 -22.51
CA SER A 364 -19.30 -2.39 -21.71
C SER A 364 -18.95 -2.51 -20.23
N VAL A 365 -19.86 -2.11 -19.34
CA VAL A 365 -19.66 -2.22 -17.88
C VAL A 365 -19.74 -3.70 -17.47
N GLU A 366 -18.62 -4.26 -17.03
CA GLU A 366 -18.52 -5.66 -16.58
C GLU A 366 -18.77 -5.78 -15.08
N HIS A 367 -18.17 -4.87 -14.30
CA HIS A 367 -18.22 -4.93 -12.84
C HIS A 367 -18.32 -3.54 -12.23
N VAL A 368 -19.17 -3.39 -11.22
CA VAL A 368 -19.28 -2.19 -10.39
C VAL A 368 -19.26 -2.60 -8.93
N GLU A 369 -18.36 -2.03 -8.14
CA GLU A 369 -18.25 -2.27 -6.70
C GLU A 369 -18.27 -0.97 -5.91
N LEU A 370 -18.80 -1.04 -4.69
CA LEU A 370 -18.81 0.07 -3.72
C LEU A 370 -17.92 -0.29 -2.54
N VAL A 371 -16.83 0.46 -2.37
CA VAL A 371 -15.91 0.36 -1.24
C VAL A 371 -16.23 1.48 -0.25
N ARG A 372 -16.38 1.15 1.03
CA ARG A 372 -16.59 2.12 2.12
C ARG A 372 -15.62 1.84 3.27
N GLU A 373 -15.06 2.89 3.86
CA GLU A 373 -14.36 2.79 5.13
C GLU A 373 -15.39 2.54 6.25
N GLN A 374 -15.63 1.28 6.59
CA GLN A 374 -16.51 0.95 7.70
C GLN A 374 -15.73 1.07 9.00
N GLU A 375 -16.01 2.11 9.80
CA GLU A 375 -15.49 2.23 11.16
C GLU A 375 -15.80 0.94 11.94
N ARG A 376 -14.75 0.18 12.28
CA ARG A 376 -14.89 -0.92 13.25
C ARG A 376 -15.20 -0.28 14.59
N ASN A 377 -16.43 -0.46 15.06
CA ASN A 377 -16.84 -0.09 16.40
C ASN A 377 -15.93 -0.80 17.43
N LEU A 378 -14.91 -0.09 17.93
CA LEU A 378 -13.85 -0.57 18.83
C LEU A 378 -14.28 -0.59 20.30
N TYR A 379 -15.50 -0.15 20.61
CA TYR A 379 -16.08 -0.18 21.96
C TYR A 379 -15.94 -1.52 22.71
N PRO A 380 -16.13 -2.71 22.09
CA PRO A 380 -15.90 -3.99 22.78
C PRO A 380 -14.43 -4.23 23.15
N ILE A 381 -13.48 -3.67 22.39
CA ILE A 381 -12.04 -3.79 22.68
C ILE A 381 -11.66 -2.90 23.87
N TYR A 382 -12.22 -1.69 23.97
CA TYR A 382 -12.06 -0.84 25.15
C TYR A 382 -12.68 -1.45 26.41
N CYS A 383 -13.85 -2.11 26.30
CA CYS A 383 -14.44 -2.85 27.42
C CYS A 383 -13.54 -4.00 27.91
N MET A 384 -12.91 -4.74 26.99
CA MET A 384 -11.96 -5.79 27.34
C MET A 384 -10.66 -5.24 27.96
N GLY A 385 -10.18 -4.08 27.47
CA GLY A 385 -9.01 -3.38 28.02
C GLY A 385 -9.18 -2.92 29.46
N VAL A 386 -10.41 -2.68 29.92
CA VAL A 386 -10.71 -2.33 31.33
C VAL A 386 -10.97 -3.58 32.19
N LEU A 387 -11.60 -4.62 31.64
CA LEU A 387 -11.93 -5.85 32.37
C LEU A 387 -10.69 -6.68 32.75
N ILE A 388 -9.69 -6.78 31.88
CA ILE A 388 -8.48 -7.57 32.10
C ILE A 388 -7.64 -7.05 33.30
N PRO A 389 -7.35 -5.74 33.43
CA PRO A 389 -6.64 -5.22 34.60
C PRO A 389 -7.44 -5.33 35.91
N LEU A 390 -8.77 -5.22 35.86
CA LEU A 390 -9.63 -5.50 37.03
C LEU A 390 -9.55 -6.96 37.47
N LEU A 391 -9.55 -7.90 36.52
CA LEU A 391 -9.41 -9.33 36.80
C LEU A 391 -8.02 -9.66 37.37
N LEU A 392 -6.96 -9.09 36.80
CA LEU A 392 -5.59 -9.26 37.29
C LEU A 392 -5.39 -8.64 38.67
N GLY A 393 -5.95 -7.45 38.92
CA GLY A 393 -5.95 -6.80 40.24
C GLY A 393 -6.66 -7.65 41.28
N TYR A 394 -7.79 -8.25 40.93
CA TYR A 394 -8.53 -9.18 41.78
C TYR A 394 -7.74 -10.46 42.09
N ILE A 395 -7.10 -11.07 41.08
CA ILE A 395 -6.28 -12.28 41.25
C ILE A 395 -5.08 -11.99 42.17
N ILE A 396 -4.41 -10.85 42.00
CA ILE A 396 -3.28 -10.45 42.85
C ILE A 396 -3.74 -10.18 44.29
N TYR A 397 -4.88 -9.50 44.46
CA TYR A 397 -5.50 -9.28 45.78
C TYR A 397 -5.84 -10.59 46.50
N ASN A 398 -6.39 -11.55 45.77
CA ASN A 398 -6.76 -12.86 46.31
C ASN A 398 -5.54 -13.74 46.61
N ARG A 399 -4.45 -13.61 45.83
CA ARG A 399 -3.19 -14.35 46.03
C ARG A 399 -2.37 -13.85 47.21
N PHE A 400 -2.46 -12.56 47.57
CA PHE A 400 -1.71 -11.96 48.68
C PHE A 400 -2.50 -11.82 49.99
N SER A 401 -3.81 -12.03 49.99
CA SER A 401 -4.61 -12.10 51.22
C SER A 401 -4.53 -13.50 51.83
N GLY A 402 -3.46 -13.76 52.57
CA GLY A 402 -3.20 -15.05 53.23
C GLY A 402 -4.20 -15.40 54.33
N LYS A 403 -4.94 -16.50 54.08
CA LYS A 403 -5.51 -17.51 55.00
C LYS A 403 -6.21 -17.05 56.29
N LYS A 404 -7.51 -17.35 56.38
CA LYS A 404 -8.07 -18.03 57.55
C LYS A 404 -9.09 -19.11 57.16
N GLU A 405 -8.82 -20.28 57.73
CA GLU A 405 -9.71 -21.41 58.05
C GLU A 405 -10.44 -22.17 56.96
N GLN A 406 -10.15 -23.48 56.95
CA GLN A 406 -11.01 -24.54 56.45
C GLN A 406 -12.42 -24.38 57.04
N ARG A 407 -13.38 -24.00 56.20
CA ARG A 407 -14.78 -24.40 56.38
C ARG A 407 -15.20 -25.13 55.12
N LYS A 408 -15.82 -26.29 55.35
CA LYS A 408 -16.44 -27.16 54.35
C LYS A 408 -16.97 -26.33 53.19
N LEU A 409 -16.57 -26.69 51.96
CA LEU A 409 -17.23 -26.22 50.75
C LEU A 409 -18.68 -26.68 50.81
N VAL A 410 -19.54 -25.84 51.38
CA VAL A 410 -20.94 -25.82 51.00
C VAL A 410 -20.89 -25.35 49.56
N ARG A 411 -21.13 -26.29 48.64
CA ARG A 411 -21.52 -26.02 47.26
C ARG A 411 -22.60 -24.95 47.32
N GLU A 412 -22.27 -23.72 46.95
CA GLU A 412 -23.27 -22.71 46.67
C GLU A 412 -23.91 -23.12 45.34
N ASN A 413 -24.93 -23.97 45.45
CA ASN A 413 -25.95 -24.09 44.43
C ASN A 413 -26.57 -22.70 44.31
N ILE A 414 -26.11 -21.91 43.34
CA ILE A 414 -27.00 -20.95 42.72
C ILE A 414 -28.03 -21.83 42.00
N PRO A 415 -29.31 -21.86 42.42
CA PRO A 415 -30.32 -22.46 41.59
C PRO A 415 -30.53 -21.49 40.44
N LEU A 416 -29.73 -21.66 39.37
CA LEU A 416 -30.22 -21.34 38.04
C LEU A 416 -31.53 -22.11 37.94
N GLN A 417 -32.64 -21.37 37.81
CA GLN A 417 -33.95 -21.96 37.56
C GLN A 417 -33.76 -23.10 36.55
N GLU A 418 -33.99 -24.33 37.01
CA GLU A 418 -34.14 -25.48 36.14
C GLU A 418 -35.42 -25.24 35.33
N ARG A 419 -35.30 -24.43 34.27
CA ARG A 419 -36.02 -24.79 33.07
C ARG A 419 -35.44 -26.13 32.66
N ASN A 420 -36.31 -27.10 32.53
CA ASN A 420 -36.03 -28.48 32.16
C ASN A 420 -35.34 -28.49 30.78
N PHE A 421 -34.04 -28.18 30.75
CA PHE A 421 -33.24 -28.09 29.53
C PHE A 421 -32.77 -29.50 29.22
N ASP A 422 -33.55 -30.18 28.39
CA ASP A 422 -33.16 -31.48 27.86
C ASP A 422 -32.05 -31.28 26.83
N TYR A 423 -30.82 -31.26 27.32
CA TYR A 423 -29.62 -31.14 26.51
C TYR A 423 -29.46 -32.30 25.50
N ARG A 424 -30.18 -33.42 25.67
CA ARG A 424 -30.20 -34.49 24.67
C ARG A 424 -31.15 -34.15 23.53
N GLU A 425 -32.32 -33.62 23.84
CA GLU A 425 -33.26 -33.16 22.82
C GLU A 425 -32.63 -32.03 21.98
N GLU A 426 -31.99 -31.06 22.63
CA GLU A 426 -31.35 -29.93 21.94
C GLU A 426 -30.12 -30.34 21.13
N ALA A 427 -29.27 -31.25 21.65
CA ALA A 427 -28.21 -31.84 20.84
C ALA A 427 -28.77 -32.65 19.67
N GLY A 428 -29.92 -33.31 19.84
CA GLY A 428 -30.61 -34.05 18.79
C GLY A 428 -31.10 -33.15 17.65
N LYS A 429 -31.70 -32.00 17.99
CA LYS A 429 -32.11 -30.98 17.01
C LYS A 429 -30.92 -30.46 16.20
N LEU A 430 -29.77 -30.25 16.84
CA LEU A 430 -28.55 -29.84 16.15
C LEU A 430 -28.00 -30.93 15.23
N VAL A 431 -28.12 -32.21 15.61
CA VAL A 431 -27.74 -33.34 14.72
C VAL A 431 -28.63 -33.39 13.48
N GLU A 432 -29.95 -33.25 13.62
CA GLU A 432 -30.87 -33.23 12.45
C GLU A 432 -30.63 -32.01 11.55
N LYS A 433 -30.36 -30.86 12.16
CA LYS A 433 -29.98 -29.65 11.42
C LYS A 433 -28.67 -29.85 10.65
N ALA A 434 -27.67 -30.49 11.25
CA ALA A 434 -26.41 -30.80 10.58
C ALA A 434 -26.62 -31.71 9.35
N ILE A 435 -27.49 -32.72 9.46
CA ILE A 435 -27.84 -33.61 8.34
C ILE A 435 -28.54 -32.82 7.22
N SER A 436 -29.51 -31.98 7.56
CA SER A 436 -30.23 -31.15 6.57
C SER A 436 -29.29 -30.20 5.82
N LEU A 437 -28.38 -29.53 6.55
CA LEU A 437 -27.36 -28.66 5.95
C LEU A 437 -26.41 -29.42 5.02
N TYR A 438 -26.12 -30.69 5.33
CA TYR A 438 -25.30 -31.54 4.49
C TYR A 438 -26.00 -31.89 3.17
N GLU A 439 -27.28 -32.25 3.22
CA GLU A 439 -28.11 -32.52 2.03
C GLU A 439 -28.26 -31.29 1.13
N GLU A 440 -28.33 -30.09 1.73
CA GLU A 440 -28.34 -28.80 1.04
C GLU A 440 -26.96 -28.37 0.48
N LYS A 441 -25.94 -29.22 0.62
CA LYS A 441 -24.54 -28.98 0.21
C LYS A 441 -23.87 -27.80 0.95
N GLN A 442 -24.40 -27.39 2.09
CA GLN A 442 -23.81 -26.40 2.99
C GLN A 442 -22.81 -27.07 3.93
N PHE A 443 -21.76 -27.68 3.36
CA PHE A 443 -20.87 -28.59 4.09
C PHE A 443 -20.17 -27.93 5.28
N LYS A 444 -19.66 -26.71 5.14
CA LYS A 444 -19.01 -25.99 6.25
C LYS A 444 -19.94 -25.86 7.46
N ASP A 445 -21.19 -25.47 7.22
CA ASP A 445 -22.18 -25.29 8.29
C ASP A 445 -22.65 -26.63 8.85
N ALA A 446 -22.71 -27.68 8.03
CA ALA A 446 -23.04 -29.03 8.46
C ALA A 446 -22.01 -29.60 9.46
N TYR A 447 -20.70 -29.53 9.15
CA TYR A 447 -19.65 -30.03 10.05
C TYR A 447 -19.51 -29.16 11.31
N GLY A 448 -19.65 -27.83 11.19
CA GLY A 448 -19.65 -26.93 12.35
C GLY A 448 -20.82 -27.19 13.30
N THR A 449 -22.02 -27.42 12.75
CA THR A 449 -23.23 -27.75 13.54
C THR A 449 -23.11 -29.13 14.20
N ALA A 450 -22.51 -30.12 13.53
CA ALA A 450 -22.23 -31.43 14.12
C ALA A 450 -21.25 -31.33 15.30
N ALA A 451 -20.17 -30.54 15.16
CA ALA A 451 -19.23 -30.27 16.25
C ALA A 451 -19.90 -29.55 17.43
N GLN A 452 -20.83 -28.62 17.15
CA GLN A 452 -21.61 -27.94 18.18
C GLN A 452 -22.52 -28.90 18.95
N ALA A 453 -23.21 -29.81 18.25
CA ALA A 453 -24.06 -30.82 18.88
C ALA A 453 -23.27 -31.71 19.86
N LEU A 454 -22.10 -32.18 19.42
CA LEU A 454 -21.21 -33.00 20.25
C LEU A 454 -20.73 -32.25 21.49
N ARG A 455 -20.30 -30.99 21.32
CA ARG A 455 -19.82 -30.16 22.42
C ARG A 455 -20.90 -29.86 23.45
N LEU A 456 -22.11 -29.53 22.99
CA LEU A 456 -23.26 -29.29 23.85
C LEU A 456 -23.55 -30.53 24.70
N TYR A 457 -23.66 -31.69 24.06
CA TYR A 457 -23.98 -32.93 24.76
C TYR A 457 -22.91 -33.32 25.80
N LEU A 458 -21.63 -33.33 25.42
CA LEU A 458 -20.55 -33.74 26.33
C LEU A 458 -20.33 -32.74 27.46
N SER A 459 -20.49 -31.43 27.20
CA SER A 459 -20.42 -30.40 28.24
C SER A 459 -21.47 -30.62 29.32
N TYR A 460 -22.71 -30.93 28.93
CA TYR A 460 -23.78 -31.19 29.90
C TYR A 460 -23.67 -32.57 30.56
N LYS A 461 -23.28 -33.62 29.82
CA LYS A 461 -23.10 -34.98 30.34
C LYS A 461 -22.05 -35.05 31.45
N TYR A 462 -20.93 -34.33 31.31
CA TYR A 462 -19.82 -34.37 32.26
C TYR A 462 -19.78 -33.17 33.22
N GLY A 463 -20.82 -32.33 33.24
CA GLY A 463 -21.03 -31.36 34.32
C GLY A 463 -20.43 -29.96 34.11
N LEU A 464 -19.93 -29.63 32.92
CA LEU A 464 -19.52 -28.27 32.54
C LEU A 464 -20.73 -27.33 32.39
N LYS A 465 -21.84 -27.84 31.83
CA LYS A 465 -23.13 -27.13 31.65
C LYS A 465 -23.01 -25.71 31.07
N ARG A 466 -22.04 -25.50 30.17
CA ARG A 466 -21.77 -24.21 29.52
C ARG A 466 -21.25 -24.43 28.10
N GLU A 467 -21.27 -23.38 27.29
CA GLU A 467 -20.61 -23.43 25.99
C GLU A 467 -19.09 -23.50 26.17
N VAL A 468 -18.46 -24.36 25.36
CA VAL A 468 -17.02 -24.64 25.38
C VAL A 468 -16.49 -24.76 23.96
N THR A 469 -15.21 -24.48 23.77
CA THR A 469 -14.49 -24.74 22.52
C THR A 469 -14.06 -26.21 22.41
N ASN A 470 -13.63 -26.66 21.22
CA ASN A 470 -13.15 -28.03 20.99
C ASN A 470 -11.98 -28.37 21.95
N SER A 471 -11.00 -27.47 22.07
CA SER A 471 -9.83 -27.66 22.92
C SER A 471 -10.16 -27.65 24.41
N GLU A 472 -11.05 -26.76 24.86
CA GLU A 472 -11.49 -26.74 26.25
C GLU A 472 -12.23 -28.03 26.64
N LEU A 473 -13.08 -28.55 25.76
CA LEU A 473 -13.81 -29.79 26.01
C LEU A 473 -12.86 -30.99 26.11
N ILE A 474 -11.94 -31.16 25.15
CA ILE A 474 -11.01 -32.30 25.17
C ILE A 474 -10.08 -32.25 26.38
N ASN A 475 -9.56 -31.07 26.74
CA ASN A 475 -8.73 -30.91 27.93
C ASN A 475 -9.50 -31.25 29.22
N TYR A 476 -10.78 -30.88 29.29
CA TYR A 476 -11.64 -31.22 30.42
C TYR A 476 -11.91 -32.73 30.52
N LEU A 477 -12.29 -33.38 29.41
CA LEU A 477 -12.51 -34.83 29.39
C LEU A 477 -11.25 -35.61 29.76
N LYS A 478 -10.08 -35.14 29.33
CA LYS A 478 -8.78 -35.69 29.71
C LYS A 478 -8.50 -35.56 31.21
N SER A 479 -8.82 -34.42 31.82
CA SER A 479 -8.65 -34.23 33.27
C SER A 479 -9.61 -35.07 34.12
N GLU A 480 -10.80 -35.38 33.59
CA GLU A 480 -11.80 -36.23 34.26
C GLU A 480 -11.58 -37.74 33.99
N GLY A 481 -10.52 -38.11 33.25
CA GLY A 481 -10.20 -39.51 32.94
C GLY A 481 -11.20 -40.20 32.01
N VAL A 482 -12.00 -39.42 31.27
CA VAL A 482 -13.01 -39.92 30.33
C VAL A 482 -12.33 -40.30 29.02
N GLU A 483 -12.75 -41.38 28.37
CA GLU A 483 -12.27 -41.74 27.03
C GLU A 483 -12.67 -40.66 26.01
N TYR A 484 -11.68 -39.91 25.51
CA TYR A 484 -11.89 -38.73 24.65
C TYR A 484 -11.41 -38.91 23.21
N ALA A 485 -10.62 -39.95 22.90
CA ALA A 485 -9.95 -40.12 21.61
C ALA A 485 -10.92 -40.13 20.41
N LYS A 486 -12.07 -40.82 20.55
CA LYS A 486 -13.12 -40.84 19.52
C LYS A 486 -13.77 -39.48 19.29
N PHE A 487 -13.91 -38.68 20.34
CA PHE A 487 -14.48 -37.34 20.26
C PHE A 487 -13.48 -36.33 19.71
N GLU A 488 -12.20 -36.45 20.07
CA GLU A 488 -11.12 -35.64 19.53
C GLU A 488 -10.98 -35.84 18.01
N LYS A 489 -11.00 -37.09 17.54
CA LYS A 489 -10.99 -37.39 16.09
C LYS A 489 -12.15 -36.72 15.36
N CYS A 490 -13.38 -36.81 15.89
CA CYS A 490 -14.56 -36.15 15.31
C CYS A 490 -14.43 -34.62 15.28
N LEU A 491 -13.97 -34.00 16.37
CA LEU A 491 -13.82 -32.55 16.45
C LEU A 491 -12.68 -32.02 15.57
N GLN A 492 -11.64 -32.81 15.34
CA GLN A 492 -10.56 -32.46 14.42
C GLN A 492 -11.02 -32.51 12.95
N LEU A 493 -11.71 -33.58 12.54
CA LEU A 493 -12.24 -33.74 11.18
C LEU A 493 -13.24 -32.62 10.82
N THR A 494 -14.16 -32.30 11.74
CA THR A 494 -15.09 -31.18 11.58
C THR A 494 -14.37 -29.84 11.43
N SER A 495 -13.31 -29.60 12.20
CA SER A 495 -12.51 -28.38 12.11
C SER A 495 -11.74 -28.27 10.78
N LEU A 496 -11.30 -29.39 10.20
CA LEU A 496 -10.59 -29.40 8.92
C LEU A 496 -11.49 -29.02 7.74
N VAL A 497 -12.76 -29.45 7.76
CA VAL A 497 -13.75 -29.05 6.74
C VAL A 497 -14.22 -27.61 6.99
N GLU A 498 -14.41 -27.21 8.24
CA GLU A 498 -14.90 -25.86 8.58
C GLU A 498 -13.88 -24.75 8.28
N PHE A 499 -12.58 -25.04 8.47
CA PHE A 499 -11.52 -24.02 8.43
C PHE A 499 -10.36 -24.31 7.46
N ALA A 500 -10.09 -25.57 7.10
CA ALA A 500 -8.82 -25.96 6.47
C ALA A 500 -8.91 -26.42 5.00
N LYS A 501 -9.98 -26.08 4.26
CA LYS A 501 -10.22 -26.47 2.85
C LYS A 501 -10.18 -28.00 2.61
N HIS A 502 -10.45 -28.82 3.63
CA HIS A 502 -10.62 -30.26 3.43
C HIS A 502 -11.90 -30.51 2.63
N THR A 503 -11.86 -31.48 1.72
CA THR A 503 -13.02 -31.80 0.89
C THR A 503 -14.01 -32.64 1.71
N PRO A 504 -15.31 -32.27 1.76
CA PRO A 504 -16.32 -33.07 2.44
C PRO A 504 -16.39 -34.49 1.88
N ASP A 505 -16.46 -35.48 2.76
CA ASP A 505 -16.61 -36.90 2.43
C ASP A 505 -17.87 -37.46 3.11
N ASP A 506 -18.70 -38.16 2.33
CA ASP A 506 -19.99 -38.69 2.79
C ASP A 506 -19.79 -39.73 3.91
N GLY A 507 -18.78 -40.59 3.79
CA GLY A 507 -18.47 -41.62 4.78
C GLY A 507 -17.96 -41.05 6.09
N GLU A 508 -17.10 -40.04 6.02
CA GLU A 508 -16.59 -39.35 7.21
C GLU A 508 -17.70 -38.59 7.95
N PHE A 509 -18.61 -37.94 7.22
CA PHE A 509 -19.74 -37.25 7.83
C PHE A 509 -20.70 -38.22 8.51
N GLU A 510 -21.02 -39.34 7.86
CA GLU A 510 -21.83 -40.40 8.46
C GLU A 510 -21.18 -40.99 9.73
N GLU A 511 -19.86 -41.21 9.73
CA GLU A 511 -19.10 -41.69 10.90
C GLU A 511 -19.19 -40.69 12.07
N ILE A 512 -19.09 -39.38 11.79
CA ILE A 512 -19.23 -38.32 12.79
C ILE A 512 -20.64 -38.32 13.39
N ILE A 513 -21.68 -38.32 12.54
CA ILE A 513 -23.07 -38.32 13.00
C ILE A 513 -23.38 -39.58 13.81
N LYS A 514 -22.89 -40.74 13.37
CA LYS A 514 -23.01 -42.00 14.12
C LYS A 514 -22.35 -41.90 15.48
N THR A 515 -21.13 -41.39 15.55
CA THR A 515 -20.39 -41.22 16.81
C THR A 515 -21.12 -40.31 17.80
N ILE A 516 -21.73 -39.22 17.31
CA ILE A 516 -22.53 -38.31 18.14
C ILE A 516 -23.80 -39.01 18.64
N LYS A 517 -24.54 -39.68 17.74
CA LYS A 517 -25.76 -40.41 18.09
C LYS A 517 -25.49 -41.54 19.10
N ASP A 518 -24.37 -42.24 18.98
CA ASP A 518 -24.00 -43.31 19.91
C ASP A 518 -23.59 -42.76 21.27
N ALA A 519 -22.84 -41.65 21.30
CA ALA A 519 -22.54 -40.95 22.55
C ALA A 519 -23.81 -40.53 23.31
N MET A 520 -24.85 -40.12 22.57
CA MET A 520 -26.18 -39.76 23.08
C MET A 520 -27.01 -40.95 23.58
N LYS A 521 -26.70 -42.18 23.14
CA LYS A 521 -27.35 -43.43 23.59
C LYS A 521 -26.67 -44.04 24.82
N ASP A 522 -25.36 -43.85 24.98
CA ASP A 522 -24.51 -44.34 26.10
C ASP A 522 -24.82 -43.69 27.47
N GLY A 523 -26.10 -43.49 27.80
CA GLY A 523 -26.51 -42.90 29.06
C GLY A 523 -27.96 -43.20 29.42
N LYS A 524 -28.44 -44.42 29.11
CA LYS A 524 -29.65 -44.99 29.70
C LYS A 524 -29.30 -45.76 30.96
#